data_AF-A0A1H8KP83-F1
#
_entry.id   AF-A0A1H8KP83-F1
#
_cell.length_a   1.000
_cell.length_b   1.000
_cell.length_c   1.000
_cell.angle_alpha   90.00
_cell.angle_beta   90.00
_cell.angle_gamma   90.00
#
_symmetry.space_group_name_H-M   'P 1'
#
loop_
_entity.id
_entity.type
_entity.pdbx_description
1 polymer ?
#
loop_
_entity_poly.entity_id
_entity_poly.type
_entity_poly.pdbx_seq_one_letter_code
_entity_poly.pdbx_strand_id
1 'polypeptide(L)'
;MEIYGRSLKLQLSKVVLPVVVSYVPHHMAWVSYSNYICRDIPDCLQNKEDKPIKDSLPSYIDFLKKTEWVGTDDGVGSQFPRPVDITFGNDSSLAIYAVYNIRTENSNKNMIKADSLLGKITKIDSIADGSTQITVNFPVMGGDEVITIKDRKKLTLLFADHNSPHLNSFNYTLDLFPATGFSLTDTKWSGALANPDETPVNYRYNYPDLSAVNFHTTSIGKTASIIKNGGVAYENIYKQMGARVYVTGYNEGYSWDMDIASETGNYTDWRQGRTIIYYGVILPTGNNMYVDARSSNARLPNYTQSSEIYGPKGVTPNISKQ
;
A
#
# COMPACT_ATOMS: atom_id res chain seq x y z
N MET A 1 -22.98 -68.61 27.99
CA MET A 1 -23.33 -68.28 26.61
C MET A 1 -22.13 -67.56 26.01
N GLU A 2 -21.50 -68.22 25.02
CA GLU A 2 -20.82 -67.69 23.81
C GLU A 2 -20.39 -66.21 23.74
N ILE A 3 -19.36 -65.73 23.03
CA ILE A 3 -18.30 -66.17 22.09
C ILE A 3 -17.55 -64.85 21.74
N TYR A 4 -16.24 -64.91 21.42
CA TYR A 4 -15.42 -64.06 20.51
C TYR A 4 -15.75 -62.55 20.33
N GLY A 5 -14.81 -61.60 20.29
CA GLY A 5 -13.58 -61.56 19.50
C GLY A 5 -13.61 -60.40 18.48
N ARG A 6 -12.53 -59.61 18.45
CA ARG A 6 -12.00 -58.76 17.34
C ARG A 6 -12.70 -57.44 16.90
N SER A 7 -11.93 -56.37 17.10
CA SER A 7 -11.32 -55.50 16.06
C SER A 7 -11.98 -54.16 15.64
N LEU A 8 -11.21 -53.10 15.93
CA LEU A 8 -10.95 -51.83 15.21
C LEU A 8 -12.11 -50.96 14.69
N LYS A 9 -12.10 -49.69 15.12
CA LYS A 9 -11.86 -48.51 14.24
C LYS A 9 -11.54 -47.26 15.07
N LEU A 10 -10.41 -46.62 14.75
CA LEU A 10 -10.10 -45.26 15.18
C LEU A 10 -11.15 -44.28 14.60
N GLN A 11 -11.69 -43.40 15.44
CA GLN A 11 -12.22 -42.11 14.99
C GLN A 11 -11.68 -41.01 15.91
N LEU A 12 -10.82 -40.15 15.35
CA LEU A 12 -10.41 -38.88 15.94
C LEU A 12 -11.60 -37.92 15.91
N SER A 13 -12.04 -37.48 17.09
CA SER A 13 -13.10 -36.49 17.26
C SER A 13 -12.59 -35.07 16.92
N LYS A 14 -13.39 -34.36 16.13
CA LYS A 14 -13.22 -32.96 15.73
C LYS A 14 -13.30 -32.04 16.96
N VAL A 15 -12.32 -31.15 17.12
CA VAL A 15 -12.43 -29.95 17.96
C VAL A 15 -13.20 -28.90 17.16
N VAL A 16 -14.37 -28.51 17.67
CA VAL A 16 -15.17 -27.38 17.17
C VAL A 16 -14.74 -26.14 17.95
N LEU A 17 -14.20 -25.13 17.26
CA LEU A 17 -14.01 -23.78 17.83
C LEU A 17 -15.23 -22.91 17.51
N PRO A 18 -15.68 -22.03 18.44
CA PRO A 18 -16.86 -21.21 18.23
C PRO A 18 -16.58 -20.07 17.25
N VAL A 19 -17.48 -19.92 16.26
CA VAL A 19 -17.55 -18.76 15.37
C VAL A 19 -18.37 -17.68 16.08
N VAL A 20 -17.75 -16.55 16.40
CA VAL A 20 -18.48 -15.33 16.77
C VAL A 20 -18.81 -14.60 15.47
N VAL A 21 -20.08 -14.62 15.09
CA VAL A 21 -20.61 -13.84 13.96
C VAL A 21 -21.01 -12.47 14.48
N SER A 22 -20.25 -11.43 14.14
CA SER A 22 -20.68 -10.04 14.30
C SER A 22 -21.24 -9.54 12.97
N TYR A 23 -22.50 -9.13 12.98
CA TYR A 23 -23.20 -8.60 11.82
C TYR A 23 -22.72 -7.17 11.53
N VAL A 24 -22.14 -6.93 10.34
CA VAL A 24 -21.80 -5.59 9.84
C VAL A 24 -22.44 -5.43 8.45
N PRO A 25 -23.17 -4.34 8.15
CA PRO A 25 -23.88 -4.21 6.88
C PRO A 25 -22.90 -3.97 5.71
N HIS A 26 -23.14 -4.71 4.64
CA HIS A 26 -22.63 -4.63 3.26
C HIS A 26 -21.55 -3.57 2.91
N HIS A 27 -20.28 -3.96 2.96
CA HIS A 27 -19.38 -4.15 1.81
C HIS A 27 -17.97 -4.48 2.35
N MET A 28 -17.27 -5.37 1.64
CA MET A 28 -15.92 -5.92 1.94
C MET A 28 -15.86 -7.06 2.97
N ALA A 29 -15.83 -8.30 2.45
CA ALA A 29 -15.29 -9.44 3.18
C ALA A 29 -13.77 -9.49 2.92
N TRP A 30 -12.96 -9.35 3.98
CA TRP A 30 -11.51 -9.60 3.92
C TRP A 30 -11.19 -10.81 4.81
N VAL A 31 -10.61 -11.85 4.21
CA VAL A 31 -10.05 -12.99 4.94
C VAL A 31 -8.65 -12.60 5.43
N SER A 32 -8.41 -12.70 6.73
CA SER A 32 -7.12 -12.46 7.38
C SER A 32 -6.41 -13.79 7.63
N TYR A 33 -5.13 -13.88 7.28
CA TYR A 33 -4.19 -14.83 7.86
C TYR A 33 -3.06 -14.07 8.55
N SER A 34 -2.85 -14.34 9.84
CA SER A 34 -1.72 -13.86 10.63
C SER A 34 -1.01 -15.05 11.29
N ASN A 35 0.32 -15.01 11.26
CA ASN A 35 1.32 -15.51 12.22
C ASN A 35 2.45 -16.27 11.50
N TYR A 36 3.69 -15.83 11.67
CA TYR A 36 4.74 -16.57 12.39
C TYR A 36 6.00 -15.70 12.57
N ILE A 37 6.46 -15.63 13.82
CA ILE A 37 7.75 -15.10 14.30
C ILE A 37 8.77 -16.25 14.19
N CYS A 38 9.95 -16.03 13.60
CA CYS A 38 11.04 -17.00 13.68
C CYS A 38 12.16 -16.51 14.61
N ARG A 39 12.44 -17.32 15.64
CA ARG A 39 13.60 -17.30 16.54
C ARG A 39 14.78 -18.07 15.94
N ASP A 40 15.99 -17.59 16.25
CA ASP A 40 17.30 -18.25 16.40
C ASP A 40 17.78 -19.32 15.40
N ILE A 41 18.91 -19.04 14.71
CA ILE A 41 19.93 -20.04 14.33
C ILE A 41 21.33 -19.40 14.36
N PRO A 42 22.30 -19.92 15.14
CA PRO A 42 23.73 -19.80 14.86
C PRO A 42 24.33 -21.08 14.24
N ASP A 43 25.45 -20.90 13.56
CA ASP A 43 26.46 -21.88 13.09
C ASP A 43 26.22 -22.66 11.78
N CYS A 44 26.95 -22.22 10.73
CA CYS A 44 27.37 -23.06 9.60
C CYS A 44 28.85 -22.78 9.28
N LEU A 45 29.76 -23.52 9.92
CA LEU A 45 31.12 -23.75 9.39
C LEU A 45 31.53 -25.19 9.72
N GLN A 46 31.49 -26.09 8.74
CA GLN A 46 32.57 -27.05 8.46
C GLN A 46 32.31 -27.88 7.19
N ASN A 47 33.38 -28.04 6.42
CA ASN A 47 33.50 -28.70 5.13
C ASN A 47 33.27 -30.21 5.20
N LYS A 48 32.55 -30.76 4.21
CA LYS A 48 32.83 -32.07 3.59
C LYS A 48 32.40 -32.06 2.12
N GLU A 49 33.35 -32.41 1.24
CA GLU A 49 33.16 -32.57 -0.20
C GLU A 49 32.42 -33.87 -0.56
N ASP A 50 31.87 -33.83 -1.78
CA ASP A 50 31.38 -34.90 -2.67
C ASP A 50 29.98 -35.54 -2.50
N LYS A 51 29.02 -34.92 -3.21
CA LYS A 51 28.17 -35.49 -4.28
C LYS A 51 27.60 -34.33 -5.12
N PRO A 52 27.28 -34.47 -6.42
CA PRO A 52 26.56 -33.42 -7.15
C PRO A 52 25.13 -33.42 -6.64
N ILE A 53 24.91 -32.66 -5.58
CA ILE A 53 23.61 -32.41 -5.02
C ILE A 53 22.89 -31.52 -6.06
N LYS A 54 21.99 -32.14 -6.83
CA LYS A 54 20.98 -31.46 -7.65
C LYS A 54 19.85 -30.95 -6.75
N ASP A 55 20.20 -30.41 -5.59
CA ASP A 55 19.25 -29.74 -4.71
C ASP A 55 19.18 -28.30 -5.19
N SER A 56 17.97 -27.96 -5.63
CA SER A 56 17.50 -26.60 -5.81
C SER A 56 18.14 -25.66 -4.80
N LEU A 57 18.89 -24.66 -5.28
CA LEU A 57 19.22 -23.46 -4.49
C LEU A 57 18.00 -23.10 -3.63
N PRO A 58 18.16 -22.71 -2.34
CA PRO A 58 17.11 -21.98 -1.64
C PRO A 58 16.74 -20.84 -2.57
N SER A 59 15.54 -20.95 -3.13
CA SER A 59 15.29 -20.37 -4.44
C SER A 59 15.28 -18.85 -4.28
N TYR A 60 15.72 -18.09 -5.28
CA TYR A 60 15.55 -16.63 -5.25
C TYR A 60 14.09 -16.23 -4.92
N ILE A 61 13.14 -17.11 -5.27
CA ILE A 61 11.73 -17.07 -4.84
C ILE A 61 11.56 -17.02 -3.30
N ASP A 62 12.32 -17.79 -2.52
CA ASP A 62 12.25 -17.78 -1.05
C ASP A 62 12.76 -16.49 -0.43
N PHE A 63 13.72 -15.82 -1.08
CA PHE A 63 14.08 -14.45 -0.75
C PHE A 63 12.91 -13.52 -1.05
N LEU A 64 12.38 -13.55 -2.27
CA LEU A 64 11.29 -12.67 -2.70
C LEU A 64 10.05 -12.75 -1.80
N LYS A 65 9.62 -13.96 -1.43
CA LYS A 65 8.49 -14.22 -0.51
C LYS A 65 8.60 -13.54 0.85
N LYS A 66 9.80 -13.13 1.26
CA LYS A 66 10.07 -12.48 2.56
C LYS A 66 10.37 -11.00 2.40
N THR A 67 10.20 -10.45 1.20
CA THR A 67 10.48 -9.06 0.89
C THR A 67 9.23 -8.29 0.52
N GLU A 68 9.22 -7.03 0.92
CA GLU A 68 8.26 -6.00 0.53
C GLU A 68 9.09 -4.87 -0.09
N TRP A 69 8.64 -4.31 -1.21
CA TRP A 69 9.39 -3.30 -1.97
C TRP A 69 8.56 -2.06 -2.14
N VAL A 70 9.13 -0.92 -1.78
CA VAL A 70 8.38 0.33 -1.63
C VAL A 70 9.03 1.45 -2.42
N GLY A 71 8.23 2.36 -2.95
CA GLY A 71 8.74 3.50 -3.68
C GLY A 71 7.66 4.14 -4.51
N THR A 72 7.98 4.45 -5.76
CA THR A 72 7.09 5.21 -6.63
C THR A 72 6.98 4.64 -8.04
N ASP A 73 5.87 4.96 -8.69
CA ASP A 73 5.63 4.79 -10.12
C ASP A 73 5.47 6.15 -10.80
N ASP A 74 6.42 6.51 -11.66
CA ASP A 74 6.44 7.75 -12.46
C ASP A 74 5.86 7.54 -13.89
N GLY A 75 4.85 6.66 -13.99
CA GLY A 75 4.15 6.36 -15.22
C GLY A 75 3.40 7.55 -15.84
N VAL A 76 2.96 7.36 -17.08
CA VAL A 76 2.29 8.41 -17.88
C VAL A 76 0.92 8.73 -17.30
N GLY A 77 0.56 10.02 -17.27
CA GLY A 77 -0.77 10.48 -16.89
C GLY A 77 -0.93 10.91 -15.44
N SER A 78 0.16 10.88 -14.65
CA SER A 78 0.19 11.40 -13.28
C SER A 78 0.96 12.72 -13.11
N GLN A 79 0.43 13.65 -12.30
CA GLN A 79 1.14 14.89 -11.94
C GLN A 79 2.28 14.62 -10.94
N PHE A 80 2.06 13.64 -10.07
CA PHE A 80 3.02 13.20 -9.06
C PHE A 80 3.24 11.70 -9.23
N PRO A 81 4.47 11.18 -9.07
CA PRO A 81 4.69 9.75 -9.05
C PRO A 81 3.85 9.13 -7.93
N ARG A 82 3.23 7.99 -8.20
CA ARG A 82 2.30 7.33 -7.27
C ARG A 82 3.07 6.50 -6.25
N PRO A 83 2.67 6.44 -4.97
CA PRO A 83 3.23 5.49 -4.01
C PRO A 83 2.94 4.06 -4.47
N VAL A 84 3.93 3.19 -4.33
CA VAL A 84 3.84 1.78 -4.74
C VAL A 84 4.42 0.87 -3.67
N ASP A 85 3.75 -0.25 -3.47
CA ASP A 85 4.22 -1.40 -2.72
C ASP A 85 4.16 -2.68 -3.59
N ILE A 86 5.22 -3.50 -3.59
CA ILE A 86 5.25 -4.82 -4.22
C ILE A 86 5.45 -5.90 -3.17
N THR A 87 4.57 -6.89 -3.21
CA THR A 87 4.68 -8.10 -2.40
C THR A 87 4.68 -9.34 -3.28
N PHE A 88 5.48 -10.34 -2.88
CA PHE A 88 5.58 -11.63 -3.55
C PHE A 88 4.85 -12.68 -2.71
N GLY A 89 3.90 -13.39 -3.34
CA GLY A 89 3.11 -14.43 -2.70
C GLY A 89 3.76 -15.80 -2.70
N ASN A 90 3.18 -16.71 -1.92
CA ASN A 90 3.72 -18.06 -1.69
C ASN A 90 3.64 -18.98 -2.93
N ASP A 91 2.72 -18.71 -3.84
CA ASP A 91 2.35 -19.50 -5.02
C ASP A 91 2.93 -18.92 -6.32
N SER A 92 4.07 -18.23 -6.23
CA SER A 92 4.65 -17.47 -7.35
C SER A 92 3.75 -16.33 -7.85
N SER A 93 2.76 -15.92 -7.05
CA SER A 93 2.01 -14.69 -7.31
C SER A 93 2.83 -13.46 -6.93
N LEU A 94 2.47 -12.34 -7.52
CA LEU A 94 2.99 -11.02 -7.21
C LEU A 94 1.82 -10.04 -7.20
N ALA A 95 1.81 -9.12 -6.24
CA ALA A 95 0.87 -8.02 -6.20
C ALA A 95 1.62 -6.69 -6.12
N ILE A 96 1.30 -5.78 -7.05
CA ILE A 96 1.75 -4.38 -7.02
C ILE A 96 0.58 -3.53 -6.56
N TYR A 97 0.65 -2.95 -5.37
CA TYR A 97 -0.36 -2.06 -4.82
C TYR A 97 -0.03 -0.61 -5.13
N ALA A 98 -1.02 0.11 -5.69
CA ALA A 98 -0.98 1.55 -5.94
C ALA A 98 -2.41 2.02 -6.22
N VAL A 99 -2.62 3.33 -6.42
CA VAL A 99 -3.88 3.84 -6.97
C VAL A 99 -3.78 3.86 -8.50
N TYR A 100 -4.39 2.88 -9.18
CA TYR A 100 -4.32 2.74 -10.63
C TYR A 100 -5.55 3.28 -11.34
N ASN A 101 -5.27 3.91 -12.47
CA ASN A 101 -6.22 4.39 -13.46
C ASN A 101 -5.80 3.80 -14.82
N ILE A 102 -6.17 2.55 -15.07
CA ILE A 102 -5.72 1.76 -16.24
C ILE A 102 -6.69 1.99 -17.38
N ARG A 103 -6.20 2.34 -18.56
CA ARG A 103 -7.04 2.46 -19.75
C ARG A 103 -7.15 1.12 -20.45
N THR A 104 -8.36 0.68 -20.75
CA THR A 104 -8.60 -0.51 -21.58
C THR A 104 -9.12 -0.06 -22.94
N GLU A 105 -8.45 -0.48 -24.02
CA GLU A 105 -8.74 -0.14 -25.42
C GLU A 105 -8.55 1.35 -25.82
N ASN A 106 -8.52 1.62 -27.13
CA ASN A 106 -8.25 2.91 -27.79
C ASN A 106 -9.27 4.04 -27.51
N SER A 107 -10.00 4.02 -26.40
CA SER A 107 -10.92 5.11 -26.04
C SER A 107 -10.69 5.58 -24.60
N ASN A 108 -10.70 6.91 -24.41
CA ASN A 108 -10.67 7.56 -23.09
C ASN A 108 -11.87 7.20 -22.18
N LYS A 109 -12.81 6.35 -22.65
CA LYS A 109 -14.08 6.06 -21.96
C LYS A 109 -14.00 4.82 -21.05
N ASN A 110 -13.07 3.90 -21.30
CA ASN A 110 -12.96 2.67 -20.52
C ASN A 110 -11.70 2.73 -19.63
N MET A 111 -11.87 3.30 -18.44
CA MET A 111 -10.83 3.31 -17.40
C MET A 111 -11.19 2.34 -16.28
N ILE A 112 -10.31 1.38 -16.03
CA ILE A 112 -10.36 0.53 -14.84
C ILE A 112 -9.67 1.26 -13.69
N LYS A 113 -10.42 1.47 -12.61
CA LYS A 113 -9.83 1.85 -11.32
C LYS A 113 -9.46 0.58 -10.58
N ALA A 114 -8.18 0.40 -10.30
CA ALA A 114 -7.68 -0.73 -9.56
C ALA A 114 -6.82 -0.25 -8.40
N ASP A 115 -6.72 -1.07 -7.36
CA ASP A 115 -5.81 -0.82 -6.23
C ASP A 115 -4.65 -1.79 -6.14
N SER A 116 -4.61 -2.73 -7.08
CA SER A 116 -3.50 -3.63 -7.26
C SER A 116 -3.44 -4.15 -8.70
N LEU A 117 -2.23 -4.46 -9.15
CA LEU A 117 -1.96 -5.30 -10.30
C LEU A 117 -1.54 -6.67 -9.78
N LEU A 118 -2.25 -7.71 -10.19
CA LEU A 118 -1.94 -9.08 -9.83
C LEU A 118 -1.21 -9.74 -10.99
N GLY A 119 -0.08 -10.36 -10.69
CA GLY A 119 0.75 -11.06 -11.66
C GLY A 119 1.18 -12.44 -11.16
N LYS A 120 1.68 -13.24 -12.09
CA LYS A 120 2.26 -14.56 -11.81
C LYS A 120 3.66 -14.64 -12.36
N ILE A 121 4.62 -14.97 -11.52
CA ILE A 121 6.01 -15.19 -11.92
C ILE A 121 6.05 -16.43 -12.82
N THR A 122 6.53 -16.25 -14.04
CA THR A 122 6.70 -17.31 -15.04
C THR A 122 8.16 -17.74 -15.16
N LYS A 123 9.11 -16.85 -14.86
CA LYS A 123 10.55 -17.11 -14.99
C LYS A 123 11.39 -16.24 -14.06
N ILE A 124 12.55 -16.76 -13.63
CA ILE A 124 13.58 -16.00 -12.91
C ILE A 124 14.94 -16.35 -13.50
N ASP A 125 15.65 -15.33 -13.98
CA ASP A 125 16.97 -15.45 -14.58
C ASP A 125 18.00 -14.62 -13.79
N SER A 126 19.18 -15.19 -13.55
CA SER A 126 20.34 -14.43 -13.06
C SER A 126 21.14 -13.92 -14.24
N ILE A 127 21.46 -12.63 -14.24
CA ILE A 127 22.20 -11.97 -15.32
C ILE A 127 23.66 -11.77 -14.90
N ALA A 128 24.58 -11.80 -15.88
CA ALA A 128 26.02 -11.73 -15.65
C ALA A 128 26.49 -10.44 -14.95
N ASP A 129 25.68 -9.37 -14.97
CA ASP A 129 25.96 -8.10 -14.30
C ASP A 129 25.57 -8.08 -12.80
N GLY A 130 25.13 -9.23 -12.26
CA GLY A 130 24.68 -9.37 -10.88
C GLY A 130 23.21 -9.00 -10.65
N SER A 131 22.49 -8.60 -11.70
CA SER A 131 21.04 -8.38 -11.62
C SER A 131 20.26 -9.70 -11.70
N THR A 132 19.04 -9.68 -11.17
CA THR A 132 18.08 -10.76 -11.33
C THR A 132 16.86 -10.24 -12.10
N GLN A 133 16.51 -10.92 -13.18
CA GLN A 133 15.31 -10.66 -13.96
C GLN A 133 14.21 -11.62 -13.56
N ILE A 134 13.03 -11.08 -13.29
CA ILE A 134 11.82 -11.84 -12.95
C ILE A 134 10.81 -11.54 -14.04
N THR A 135 10.44 -12.55 -14.81
CA THR A 135 9.35 -12.45 -15.79
C THR A 135 8.03 -12.73 -15.07
N VAL A 136 7.09 -11.81 -15.21
CA VAL A 136 5.79 -11.85 -14.54
C VAL A 136 4.71 -11.64 -15.59
N ASN A 137 3.79 -12.59 -15.68
CA ASN A 137 2.58 -12.42 -16.48
C ASN A 137 1.59 -11.53 -15.73
N PHE A 138 1.20 -10.40 -16.30
CA PHE A 138 0.12 -9.54 -15.79
C PHE A 138 -1.07 -9.62 -16.75
N PRO A 139 -2.14 -10.38 -16.41
CA PRO A 139 -3.28 -10.54 -17.31
C PRO A 139 -3.92 -9.21 -17.74
N VAL A 140 -3.98 -8.23 -16.84
CA VAL A 140 -4.53 -6.89 -17.12
C VAL A 140 -3.70 -6.08 -18.11
N MET A 141 -2.42 -6.42 -18.27
CA MET A 141 -1.49 -5.77 -19.21
C MET A 141 -1.34 -6.55 -20.52
N GLY A 142 -1.96 -7.73 -20.61
CA GLY A 142 -1.99 -8.53 -21.84
C GLY A 142 -0.70 -9.30 -22.15
N GLY A 143 0.24 -9.43 -21.20
CA GLY A 143 1.52 -10.07 -21.47
C GLY A 143 2.44 -10.28 -20.27
N ASP A 144 3.65 -10.75 -20.62
CA ASP A 144 4.76 -10.96 -19.71
C ASP A 144 5.63 -9.70 -19.63
N GLU A 145 5.94 -9.30 -18.41
CA GLU A 145 6.71 -8.10 -18.10
C GLU A 145 7.93 -8.46 -17.26
N VAL A 146 8.99 -7.66 -17.37
CA VAL A 146 10.27 -7.96 -16.73
C VAL A 146 10.55 -7.00 -15.59
N ILE A 147 10.56 -7.54 -14.38
CA ILE A 147 11.08 -6.87 -13.20
C ILE A 147 12.58 -7.13 -13.12
N THR A 148 13.38 -6.07 -13.02
CA THR A 148 14.82 -6.18 -12.78
C THR A 148 15.14 -5.77 -11.36
N ILE A 149 15.79 -6.65 -10.61
CA ILE A 149 16.31 -6.37 -9.27
C ILE A 149 17.84 -6.30 -9.35
N LYS A 150 18.40 -5.17 -8.92
CA LYS A 150 19.83 -4.96 -8.84
C LYS A 150 20.28 -4.83 -7.40
N ASP A 151 21.35 -5.55 -7.06
CA ASP A 151 22.01 -5.56 -5.74
C ASP A 151 21.05 -5.85 -4.56
N ARG A 152 19.88 -6.45 -4.84
CA ARG A 152 18.78 -6.68 -3.89
C ARG A 152 18.33 -5.42 -3.13
N LYS A 153 18.59 -4.24 -3.69
CA LYS A 153 18.26 -2.95 -3.08
C LYS A 153 17.33 -2.14 -3.94
N LYS A 154 17.45 -2.24 -5.25
CA LYS A 154 16.63 -1.50 -6.20
C LYS A 154 15.87 -2.43 -7.13
N LEU A 155 14.57 -2.19 -7.24
CA LEU A 155 13.69 -2.87 -8.18
C LEU A 155 13.18 -1.85 -9.19
N THR A 156 13.36 -2.17 -10.46
CA THR A 156 12.81 -1.40 -11.58
C THR A 156 11.91 -2.28 -12.44
N LEU A 157 10.81 -1.71 -12.87
CA LEU A 157 9.86 -2.33 -13.80
C LEU A 157 9.41 -1.26 -14.77
N LEU A 158 9.47 -1.56 -16.05
CA LEU A 158 8.96 -0.70 -17.10
C LEU A 158 7.89 -1.49 -17.85
N PHE A 159 6.65 -1.03 -17.79
CA PHE A 159 5.63 -1.48 -18.71
C PHE A 159 5.75 -0.65 -19.99
N ALA A 160 6.16 -1.30 -21.08
CA ALA A 160 6.14 -0.71 -22.41
C ALA A 160 4.88 -1.21 -23.11
N ASP A 161 3.92 -0.32 -23.38
CA ASP A 161 2.75 -0.72 -24.17
C ASP A 161 3.22 -1.23 -25.54
N HIS A 162 3.00 -2.53 -25.80
CA HIS A 162 3.47 -3.22 -26.99
C HIS A 162 2.83 -2.68 -28.29
N ASN A 163 1.75 -1.87 -28.21
CA ASN A 163 1.05 -1.34 -29.39
C ASN A 163 0.67 0.15 -29.31
N SER A 164 0.77 0.82 -28.16
CA SER A 164 0.51 2.27 -28.03
C SER A 164 1.23 2.90 -26.83
N PRO A 165 2.46 3.44 -26.98
CA PRO A 165 3.38 3.83 -25.89
C PRO A 165 2.90 4.94 -24.92
N HIS A 166 1.62 5.33 -24.95
CA HIS A 166 1.09 6.49 -24.23
C HIS A 166 -0.07 6.17 -23.28
N LEU A 167 -0.60 4.94 -23.24
CA LEU A 167 -1.87 4.69 -22.52
C LEU A 167 -1.71 4.00 -21.16
N ASN A 168 -0.78 3.05 -21.00
CA ASN A 168 -0.50 2.39 -19.72
C ASN A 168 1.01 2.13 -19.54
N SER A 169 1.81 3.19 -19.45
CA SER A 169 3.23 3.04 -19.09
C SER A 169 3.41 3.32 -17.61
N PHE A 170 4.10 2.41 -16.94
CA PHE A 170 4.45 2.51 -15.53
C PHE A 170 5.95 2.36 -15.40
N ASN A 171 6.57 3.22 -14.58
CA ASN A 171 8.02 3.25 -14.37
C ASN A 171 8.30 3.21 -12.87
N TYR A 172 8.56 2.01 -12.37
CA TYR A 172 8.74 1.78 -10.94
C TYR A 172 10.19 1.98 -10.54
N THR A 173 10.41 2.70 -9.45
CA THR A 173 11.69 2.74 -8.73
C THR A 173 11.41 2.47 -7.26
N LEU A 174 11.77 1.26 -6.82
CA LEU A 174 11.48 0.78 -5.47
C LEU A 174 12.75 0.37 -4.73
N ASP A 175 12.75 0.62 -3.43
CA ASP A 175 13.74 0.16 -2.47
C ASP A 175 13.16 -0.97 -1.61
N LEU A 176 14.05 -1.83 -1.09
CA LEU A 176 13.65 -2.90 -0.18
C LEU A 176 13.15 -2.32 1.16
N PHE A 177 11.94 -2.69 1.57
CA PHE A 177 11.40 -2.36 2.89
C PHE A 177 12.05 -3.28 3.94
N PRO A 178 12.50 -2.75 5.10
CA PRO A 178 13.20 -3.55 6.10
C PRO A 178 12.30 -4.64 6.69
N ALA A 179 12.86 -5.83 6.89
CA ALA A 179 12.14 -6.99 7.43
C ALA A 179 11.56 -6.74 8.84
N THR A 180 12.18 -5.85 9.62
CA THR A 180 11.67 -5.45 10.95
C THR A 180 10.41 -4.57 10.86
N GLY A 181 10.10 -4.03 9.68
CA GLY A 181 8.99 -3.14 9.44
C GLY A 181 9.01 -1.87 10.29
N PHE A 182 7.95 -1.08 10.17
CA PHE A 182 7.67 0.07 11.03
C PHE A 182 6.22 -0.04 11.49
N SER A 183 5.88 0.43 12.69
CA SER A 183 4.48 0.52 13.14
C SER A 183 4.09 1.98 13.31
N LEU A 184 2.97 2.38 12.69
CA LEU A 184 2.41 3.70 12.89
C LEU A 184 1.76 3.88 14.27
N THR A 185 1.46 2.81 15.01
CA THR A 185 0.81 2.94 16.31
C THR A 185 1.61 3.85 17.26
N ASP A 186 0.90 4.82 17.86
CA ASP A 186 1.42 5.80 18.82
C ASP A 186 2.47 6.74 18.22
N THR A 187 2.22 7.21 17.00
CA THR A 187 3.10 8.13 16.28
C THR A 187 2.35 9.34 15.73
N LYS A 188 3.05 10.47 15.61
CA LYS A 188 2.54 11.71 15.04
C LYS A 188 3.26 12.02 13.73
N TRP A 189 2.49 12.47 12.75
CA TRP A 189 2.97 12.72 11.41
C TRP A 189 2.36 14.01 10.88
N SER A 190 3.10 14.73 10.03
CA SER A 190 2.59 15.89 9.34
C SER A 190 3.16 16.04 7.93
N GLY A 191 2.37 16.62 7.05
CA GLY A 191 2.85 17.09 5.75
C GLY A 191 3.86 18.22 5.91
N ALA A 192 4.56 18.52 4.82
CA ALA A 192 5.41 19.70 4.75
C ALA A 192 4.58 20.99 4.87
N LEU A 193 5.13 21.98 5.57
CA LEU A 193 4.60 23.34 5.53
C LEU A 193 4.78 23.92 4.12
N ALA A 194 3.80 24.69 3.67
CA ALA A 194 3.86 25.42 2.40
C ALA A 194 4.97 26.47 2.41
N ASN A 195 5.22 27.06 3.58
CA ASN A 195 6.38 27.88 3.84
C ASN A 195 7.03 27.45 5.18
N PRO A 196 8.32 27.03 5.18
CA PRO A 196 9.02 26.61 6.39
C PRO A 196 9.05 27.66 7.52
N ASP A 197 8.95 28.94 7.17
CA ASP A 197 9.03 30.07 8.11
C ASP A 197 7.64 30.48 8.67
N GLU A 198 6.58 29.73 8.36
CA GLU A 198 5.26 30.03 8.91
C GLU A 198 5.21 29.85 10.43
N THR A 199 4.46 30.72 11.10
CA THR A 199 4.23 30.62 12.55
C THR A 199 3.06 29.68 12.87
N PRO A 200 3.01 29.04 14.05
CA PRO A 200 1.97 28.06 14.41
C PRO A 200 0.51 28.50 14.23
N VAL A 201 0.23 29.79 14.38
CA VAL A 201 -1.12 30.37 14.18
C VAL A 201 -1.55 30.44 12.71
N ASN A 202 -0.60 30.33 11.78
CA ASN A 202 -0.79 30.47 10.34
C ASN A 202 -0.24 29.28 9.55
N TYR A 203 0.02 28.12 10.18
CA TYR A 203 0.54 26.95 9.48
C TYR A 203 -0.39 26.56 8.32
N ARG A 204 0.13 26.66 7.11
CA ARG A 204 -0.45 26.12 5.89
C ARG A 204 0.40 24.94 5.49
N TYR A 205 -0.24 23.79 5.37
CA TYR A 205 0.41 22.56 4.93
C TYR A 205 0.17 22.36 3.44
N ASN A 206 1.11 21.69 2.77
CA ASN A 206 0.95 21.32 1.37
C ASN A 206 -0.19 20.33 1.15
N TYR A 207 -0.54 19.56 2.18
CA TYR A 207 -1.58 18.52 2.11
C TYR A 207 -2.60 18.77 3.21
N PRO A 208 -3.38 19.87 3.15
CA PRO A 208 -4.14 20.34 4.31
C PRO A 208 -5.24 19.37 4.76
N ASP A 209 -5.71 18.52 3.87
CA ASP A 209 -6.67 17.44 4.12
C ASP A 209 -6.07 16.20 4.82
N LEU A 210 -4.76 16.09 4.87
CA LEU A 210 -3.99 15.11 5.66
C LEU A 210 -2.79 15.80 6.35
N SER A 211 -3.01 17.02 6.85
CA SER A 211 -1.92 17.92 7.29
C SER A 211 -1.17 17.40 8.49
N ALA A 212 -1.89 16.90 9.47
CA ALA A 212 -1.34 16.26 10.66
C ALA A 212 -2.21 15.09 11.08
N VAL A 213 -1.56 13.99 11.45
CA VAL A 213 -2.20 12.72 11.81
C VAL A 213 -1.57 12.18 13.08
N ASN A 214 -2.41 11.83 14.05
CA ASN A 214 -2.00 11.08 15.22
C ASN A 214 -2.52 9.64 15.13
N PHE A 215 -1.63 8.68 14.94
CA PHE A 215 -1.96 7.27 14.94
C PHE A 215 -1.83 6.73 16.36
N HIS A 216 -2.86 6.07 16.88
CA HIS A 216 -2.89 5.58 18.25
C HIS A 216 -3.88 4.41 18.38
N THR A 217 -3.91 3.78 19.55
CA THR A 217 -4.87 2.71 19.86
C THR A 217 -5.98 3.23 20.78
N THR A 218 -7.22 2.88 20.46
CA THR A 218 -8.42 3.17 21.25
C THR A 218 -9.14 1.87 21.61
N SER A 219 -10.24 1.96 22.36
CA SER A 219 -11.10 0.80 22.67
C SER A 219 -11.73 0.15 21.43
N ILE A 220 -11.81 0.87 20.32
CA ILE A 220 -12.37 0.37 19.04
C ILE A 220 -11.28 -0.08 18.05
N GLY A 221 -10.01 -0.02 18.44
CA GLY A 221 -8.88 -0.51 17.65
C GLY A 221 -7.87 0.57 17.27
N LYS A 222 -7.19 0.35 16.14
CA LYS A 222 -6.15 1.26 15.61
C LYS A 222 -6.81 2.46 14.94
N THR A 223 -6.58 3.64 15.48
CA THR A 223 -7.26 4.87 15.12
C THR A 223 -6.28 5.95 14.68
N ALA A 224 -6.69 6.77 13.71
CA ALA A 224 -5.98 7.93 13.22
C ALA A 224 -6.84 9.17 13.48
N SER A 225 -6.34 10.11 14.28
CA SER A 225 -6.95 11.44 14.47
C SER A 225 -6.31 12.42 13.50
N ILE A 226 -7.11 13.07 12.66
CA ILE A 226 -6.69 14.17 11.81
C ILE A 226 -6.71 15.45 12.63
N ILE A 227 -5.55 16.09 12.74
CA ILE A 227 -5.35 17.30 13.54
C ILE A 227 -5.45 18.52 12.64
N LYS A 228 -6.29 19.48 13.05
CA LYS A 228 -6.43 20.77 12.41
C LYS A 228 -6.47 21.87 13.46
N ASN A 229 -5.68 22.94 13.25
CA ASN A 229 -5.62 24.09 14.16
C ASN A 229 -5.40 23.70 15.63
N GLY A 230 -4.57 22.68 15.88
CA GLY A 230 -4.26 22.18 17.22
C GLY A 230 -5.34 21.29 17.86
N GLY A 231 -6.47 21.04 17.20
CA GLY A 231 -7.54 20.15 17.68
C GLY A 231 -7.76 18.94 16.78
N VAL A 232 -8.43 17.91 17.31
CA VAL A 232 -8.89 16.77 16.51
C VAL A 232 -10.09 17.21 15.67
N ALA A 233 -9.92 17.24 14.36
CA ALA A 233 -11.00 17.56 13.41
C ALA A 233 -11.83 16.34 13.04
N TYR A 234 -11.18 15.18 12.96
CA TYR A 234 -11.78 13.95 12.49
C TYR A 234 -11.01 12.74 13.01
N GLU A 235 -11.70 11.63 13.20
CA GLU A 235 -11.09 10.41 13.73
C GLU A 235 -11.66 9.18 13.04
N ASN A 236 -10.81 8.21 12.70
CA ASN A 236 -11.22 6.98 12.05
C ASN A 236 -10.25 5.83 12.27
N ILE A 237 -10.75 4.61 12.04
CA ILE A 237 -9.91 3.42 11.97
C ILE A 237 -8.96 3.55 10.76
N TYR A 238 -7.68 3.28 10.99
CA TYR A 238 -6.70 3.11 9.92
C TYR A 238 -6.28 1.64 9.84
N LYS A 239 -5.77 1.24 8.68
CA LYS A 239 -5.22 -0.09 8.47
C LYS A 239 -3.79 0.02 7.98
N GLN A 240 -2.90 -0.74 8.61
CA GLN A 240 -1.53 -0.91 8.17
C GLN A 240 -1.26 -2.39 7.86
N MET A 241 -0.64 -2.66 6.71
CA MET A 241 -0.24 -4.00 6.26
C MET A 241 1.19 -3.92 5.69
N GLY A 242 2.19 -4.25 6.49
CA GLY A 242 3.58 -4.00 6.12
C GLY A 242 3.84 -2.50 6.02
N ALA A 243 4.37 -2.05 4.88
CA ALA A 243 4.58 -0.65 4.56
C ALA A 243 3.31 0.07 4.11
N ARG A 244 2.26 -0.67 3.69
CA ARG A 244 1.02 -0.09 3.18
C ARG A 244 0.14 0.45 4.29
N VAL A 245 -0.42 1.63 4.06
CA VAL A 245 -1.28 2.35 5.00
C VAL A 245 -2.53 2.82 4.28
N TYR A 246 -3.68 2.52 4.88
CA TYR A 246 -4.97 3.05 4.46
C TYR A 246 -5.50 3.90 5.60
N VAL A 247 -5.67 5.18 5.33
CA VAL A 247 -6.14 6.17 6.30
C VAL A 247 -7.12 7.11 5.61
N THR A 248 -7.98 7.76 6.38
CA THR A 248 -8.89 8.76 5.85
C THR A 248 -8.44 10.17 6.25
N GLY A 249 -8.37 11.07 5.28
CA GLY A 249 -8.23 12.50 5.48
C GLY A 249 -9.59 13.18 5.55
N TYR A 250 -9.56 14.50 5.74
CA TYR A 250 -10.73 15.34 5.91
C TYR A 250 -10.60 16.60 5.06
N ASN A 251 -11.48 16.76 4.07
CA ASN A 251 -11.57 18.00 3.31
C ASN A 251 -12.85 18.75 3.69
N GLU A 252 -12.69 19.93 4.28
CA GLU A 252 -13.80 20.87 4.43
C GLU A 252 -14.31 21.24 3.03
N GLY A 253 -15.45 20.68 2.64
CA GLY A 253 -16.06 21.03 1.37
C GLY A 253 -16.36 22.52 1.36
N TYR A 254 -15.97 23.21 0.29
CA TYR A 254 -16.77 24.35 -0.15
C TYR A 254 -18.08 23.74 -0.65
N SER A 255 -19.16 23.86 0.11
CA SER A 255 -20.48 23.73 -0.50
C SER A 255 -20.59 24.89 -1.48
N TRP A 256 -20.51 24.62 -2.78
CA TRP A 256 -20.93 25.57 -3.81
C TRP A 256 -22.43 25.89 -3.69
N ASP A 257 -23.18 25.13 -2.88
CA ASP A 257 -24.55 25.42 -2.43
C ASP A 257 -24.59 26.47 -1.30
N MET A 258 -23.91 27.61 -1.50
CA MET A 258 -24.01 28.75 -0.59
C MET A 258 -25.37 29.48 -0.66
N ASP A 259 -26.19 29.21 -1.67
CA ASP A 259 -27.45 29.94 -1.88
C ASP A 259 -28.67 29.37 -1.13
N ILE A 260 -28.59 28.17 -0.54
CA ILE A 260 -29.73 27.60 0.24
C ILE A 260 -29.59 27.90 1.75
N ALA A 261 -28.38 28.23 2.22
CA ALA A 261 -28.10 28.48 3.63
C ALA A 261 -28.38 29.94 4.06
N SER A 262 -28.64 30.87 3.13
CA SER A 262 -28.88 32.29 3.46
C SER A 262 -30.31 32.61 3.90
N GLU A 263 -31.27 31.70 3.73
CA GLU A 263 -32.69 32.01 4.02
C GLU A 263 -33.17 31.64 5.44
N THR A 264 -32.42 30.83 6.21
CA THR A 264 -32.93 30.28 7.49
C THR A 264 -32.17 30.70 8.76
N GLY A 265 -31.17 31.58 8.66
CA GLY A 265 -30.64 32.33 9.82
C GLY A 265 -29.97 31.51 10.94
N ASN A 266 -29.76 30.20 10.79
CA ASN A 266 -29.11 29.36 11.79
C ASN A 266 -27.67 29.01 11.39
N TYR A 267 -26.72 29.81 11.87
CA TYR A 267 -25.27 29.65 11.70
C TYR A 267 -24.66 28.60 12.65
N THR A 268 -25.17 27.38 12.65
CA THR A 268 -24.58 26.29 13.44
C THR A 268 -24.55 25.02 12.63
N ASP A 269 -23.51 24.91 11.79
CA ASP A 269 -22.74 23.70 11.43
C ASP A 269 -22.32 23.71 9.95
N TRP A 270 -21.46 24.67 9.60
CA TRP A 270 -21.03 24.98 8.22
C TRP A 270 -19.82 24.16 7.74
N ARG A 271 -19.59 22.96 8.30
CA ARG A 271 -18.48 22.09 7.88
C ARG A 271 -18.96 20.66 7.64
N GLN A 272 -19.81 20.47 6.62
CA GLN A 272 -19.96 19.15 6.03
C GLN A 272 -18.68 18.79 5.25
N GLY A 273 -17.60 18.57 5.99
CA GLY A 273 -16.35 18.08 5.43
C GLY A 273 -16.53 16.65 4.91
N ARG A 274 -15.88 16.35 3.80
CA ARG A 274 -15.92 15.05 3.14
C ARG A 274 -14.72 14.24 3.59
N THR A 275 -14.97 12.99 3.92
CA THR A 275 -13.93 11.98 4.15
C THR A 275 -13.22 11.69 2.83
N ILE A 276 -11.88 11.69 2.85
CA ILE A 276 -11.04 11.31 1.71
C ILE A 276 -10.30 10.04 2.06
N ILE A 277 -10.30 9.05 1.17
CA ILE A 277 -9.50 7.84 1.36
C ILE A 277 -8.11 8.05 0.77
N TYR A 278 -7.11 7.88 1.63
CA TYR A 278 -5.69 7.92 1.29
C TYR A 278 -5.08 6.52 1.31
N TYR A 279 -4.24 6.26 0.32
CA TYR A 279 -3.30 5.16 0.27
C TYR A 279 -1.90 5.72 0.50
N GLY A 280 -1.16 5.11 1.42
CA GLY A 280 0.21 5.50 1.72
C GLY A 280 1.16 4.31 1.76
N VAL A 281 2.43 4.61 1.54
CA VAL A 281 3.54 3.65 1.59
C VAL A 281 4.66 4.23 2.45
N ILE A 282 4.96 3.55 3.56
CA ILE A 282 6.04 3.93 4.47
C ILE A 282 7.38 3.67 3.79
N LEU A 283 8.26 4.68 3.79
CA LEU A 283 9.60 4.54 3.24
C LEU A 283 10.49 3.62 4.10
N PRO A 284 11.55 3.03 3.53
CA PRO A 284 12.45 2.14 4.27
C PRO A 284 13.06 2.76 5.54
N THR A 285 13.17 4.09 5.58
CA THR A 285 13.68 4.83 6.75
C THR A 285 12.70 4.87 7.92
N GLY A 286 11.41 4.59 7.71
CA GLY A 286 10.36 4.70 8.72
C GLY A 286 10.02 6.12 9.16
N ASN A 287 10.63 7.14 8.55
CA ASN A 287 10.44 8.56 8.93
C ASN A 287 9.50 9.32 8.00
N ASN A 288 9.22 8.76 6.81
CA ASN A 288 8.41 9.39 5.78
C ASN A 288 7.45 8.35 5.19
N MET A 289 6.28 8.81 4.78
CA MET A 289 5.29 8.01 4.06
C MET A 289 4.87 8.77 2.82
N TYR A 290 4.99 8.14 1.65
CA TYR A 290 4.37 8.66 0.43
C TYR A 290 2.87 8.48 0.49
N VAL A 291 2.11 9.44 -0.03
CA VAL A 291 0.64 9.43 0.04
C VAL A 291 0.00 9.79 -1.29
N ASP A 292 -1.13 9.15 -1.56
CA ASP A 292 -1.98 9.41 -2.71
C ASP A 292 -3.45 9.18 -2.34
N ALA A 293 -4.38 9.87 -3.00
CA ALA A 293 -5.80 9.78 -2.71
C ALA A 293 -6.57 9.07 -3.82
N ARG A 294 -7.61 8.33 -3.44
CA ARG A 294 -8.55 7.73 -4.39
C ARG A 294 -9.66 8.68 -4.87
N SER A 295 -9.72 9.89 -4.32
CA SER A 295 -10.84 10.82 -4.49
C SER A 295 -10.50 11.93 -5.47
N SER A 296 -11.44 12.25 -6.38
CA SER A 296 -11.33 13.43 -7.25
C SER A 296 -11.54 14.76 -6.50
N ASN A 297 -11.98 14.70 -5.24
CA ASN A 297 -12.19 15.87 -4.38
C ASN A 297 -11.04 16.05 -3.38
N ALA A 298 -10.05 15.18 -3.41
CA ALA A 298 -8.83 15.33 -2.63
C ALA A 298 -7.93 16.36 -3.30
N ARG A 299 -7.08 17.03 -2.52
CA ARG A 299 -6.13 17.99 -3.10
C ARG A 299 -4.99 17.30 -3.84
N LEU A 300 -4.67 16.08 -3.41
CA LEU A 300 -3.82 15.13 -4.12
C LEU A 300 -4.67 14.04 -4.76
N PRO A 301 -4.29 13.44 -5.90
CA PRO A 301 -3.17 13.80 -6.78
C PRO A 301 -3.61 14.74 -7.92
N ASN A 302 -4.68 15.54 -7.73
CA ASN A 302 -5.47 16.19 -8.79
C ASN A 302 -4.65 16.62 -10.02
N TYR A 303 -4.73 15.78 -11.05
CA TYR A 303 -3.91 15.71 -12.25
C TYR A 303 -3.86 16.96 -13.14
N THR A 304 -4.63 18.01 -12.84
CA THR A 304 -4.79 19.23 -13.66
C THR A 304 -4.61 20.54 -12.91
N GLN A 305 -4.47 20.52 -11.57
CA GLN A 305 -4.31 21.73 -10.76
C GLN A 305 -2.92 21.76 -10.13
N SER A 306 -2.01 22.47 -10.79
CA SER A 306 -0.68 22.76 -10.25
C SER A 306 -0.74 24.03 -9.40
N SER A 307 -0.81 23.88 -8.08
CA SER A 307 -0.50 24.96 -7.15
C SER A 307 0.65 24.51 -6.26
N GLU A 308 1.59 25.41 -5.98
CA GLU A 308 2.74 25.14 -5.10
C GLU A 308 2.30 24.70 -3.69
N ILE A 309 1.09 25.09 -3.28
CA ILE A 309 0.47 24.66 -2.03
C ILE A 309 0.18 23.16 -1.98
N TYR A 310 0.45 22.39 -3.03
CA TYR A 310 0.31 20.93 -3.07
C TYR A 310 1.66 20.22 -3.28
N GLY A 311 2.77 20.95 -3.10
CA GLY A 311 4.14 20.44 -3.25
C GLY A 311 4.70 20.54 -4.68
N PRO A 312 6.02 20.28 -4.85
CA PRO A 312 6.68 20.40 -6.14
C PRO A 312 6.13 19.41 -7.17
N LYS A 313 5.88 19.89 -8.40
CA LYS A 313 5.43 19.04 -9.52
C LYS A 313 6.45 17.92 -9.77
N GLY A 314 5.94 16.70 -10.03
CA GLY A 314 6.79 15.54 -10.30
C GLY A 314 7.45 14.92 -9.07
N VAL A 315 7.19 15.44 -7.86
CA VAL A 315 7.68 14.85 -6.61
C VAL A 315 6.49 14.25 -5.85
N THR A 316 6.60 12.98 -5.49
CA THR A 316 5.54 12.29 -4.75
C THR A 316 5.28 12.97 -3.40
N PRO A 317 4.02 13.32 -3.10
CA PRO A 317 3.64 13.84 -1.79
C PRO A 317 4.06 12.91 -0.66
N ASN A 318 4.57 13.50 0.42
CA ASN A 318 4.91 12.75 1.63
C ASN A 318 4.41 13.42 2.91
N ILE A 319 4.26 12.62 3.95
CA ILE A 319 4.15 13.11 5.32
C ILE A 319 5.31 12.56 6.13
N SER A 320 5.84 13.38 7.03
CA SER A 320 6.99 13.09 7.87
C SER A 320 6.59 12.87 9.32
N LYS A 321 7.31 11.98 9.99
CA LYS A 321 7.17 11.77 11.43
C LYS A 321 7.63 13.03 12.19
N GLN A 322 6.85 13.43 13.20
CA GLN A 322 7.18 14.53 14.12
C GLN A 322 8.03 14.06 15.30
#